data_AF-A0A7V5VEQ4-F1
#
_entry.id   AF-A0A7V5VEQ4-F1
#
_cell.length_a   1.000
_cell.length_b   1.000
_cell.length_c   1.000
_cell.angle_alpha   90.00
_cell.angle_beta   90.00
_cell.angle_gamma   90.00
#
_symmetry.space_group_name_H-M   'P 1'
#
loop_
_entity.id
_entity.type
_entity.pdbx_description
1 polymer ?
#
loop_
_entity_poly.entity_id
_entity_poly.type
_entity_poly.pdbx_seq_one_letter_code
_entity_poly.pdbx_strand_id
1 'polypeptide(L)'
;MIKLRPRSSARFKGLLFLLGILTTISVLWYTQQLVNTLKVKSTEFVQFRIKIFEQNINNPTSDVDVNFFFNEVIQKADYPIIYTDSSGRPQSWKNIDTRIDSLTILNRQDSLLLVNTLKQIAGENKPIPIKYQNSVLGYYYYGYPPEIYKLRTLPFFIIGAGIV
;
A
#
# COMPACT_ATOMS: atom_id res chain seq x y z
N MET A 1 -42.57 -0.83 -51.43
CA MET A 1 -42.63 -0.84 -49.95
C MET A 1 -41.40 -0.11 -49.42
N ILE A 2 -41.55 1.17 -49.02
CA ILE A 2 -40.43 2.03 -48.62
C ILE A 2 -40.14 1.77 -47.13
N LYS A 3 -39.01 1.11 -46.85
CA LYS A 3 -38.57 0.79 -45.49
C LYS A 3 -37.93 2.04 -44.87
N LEU A 4 -38.73 2.83 -44.17
CA LEU A 4 -38.25 4.01 -43.43
C LEU A 4 -37.35 3.53 -42.28
N ARG A 5 -36.03 3.69 -42.45
CA ARG A 5 -35.02 3.43 -41.43
C ARG A 5 -35.18 4.49 -40.32
N PRO A 6 -35.48 4.13 -39.05
CA PRO A 6 -35.78 5.12 -38.03
C PRO A 6 -34.50 5.89 -37.64
N ARG A 7 -34.39 7.14 -38.10
CA ARG A 7 -33.28 8.06 -37.82
C ARG A 7 -33.13 8.38 -36.32
N SER A 8 -34.19 8.20 -35.52
CA SER A 8 -34.19 8.35 -34.05
C SER A 8 -33.41 7.25 -33.33
N SER A 9 -33.37 6.03 -33.89
CA SER A 9 -32.67 4.88 -33.31
C SER A 9 -31.16 5.13 -33.20
N ALA A 10 -30.56 5.79 -34.20
CA ALA A 10 -29.12 6.07 -34.20
C ALA A 10 -28.73 7.10 -33.13
N ARG A 11 -29.54 8.16 -32.94
CA ARG A 11 -29.31 9.18 -31.91
C ARG A 11 -29.47 8.61 -30.50
N PHE A 12 -30.49 7.79 -30.28
CA PHE A 12 -30.72 7.12 -29.00
C PHE A 12 -29.59 6.14 -28.64
N LYS A 13 -29.10 5.35 -29.61
CA LYS A 13 -27.93 4.48 -29.43
C LYS A 13 -26.66 5.26 -29.09
N GLY A 14 -26.44 6.40 -29.74
CA GLY A 14 -25.31 7.29 -29.44
C GLY A 14 -25.38 7.89 -28.03
N LEU A 15 -26.58 8.30 -27.59
CA LEU A 15 -26.81 8.79 -26.22
C LEU A 15 -26.50 7.71 -25.18
N LEU A 16 -26.98 6.48 -25.40
CA LEU A 16 -26.75 5.36 -24.49
C LEU A 16 -25.25 5.03 -24.36
N PHE A 17 -24.54 5.08 -25.48
CA PHE A 17 -23.09 4.86 -25.52
C PHE A 17 -22.32 5.95 -24.75
N LEU A 18 -22.67 7.22 -24.97
CA LEU A 18 -22.07 8.34 -24.23
C LEU A 18 -22.33 8.24 -22.73
N LEU A 19 -23.54 7.83 -22.34
CA LEU A 19 -23.89 7.64 -20.94
C LEU A 19 -23.05 6.53 -20.31
N GLY A 20 -22.83 5.41 -21.01
CA GLY A 20 -21.94 4.34 -20.57
C GLY A 20 -20.49 4.81 -20.38
N ILE A 21 -19.95 5.60 -21.31
CA ILE A 21 -18.60 6.18 -21.16
C ILE A 21 -18.55 7.10 -19.93
N LEU A 22 -19.54 7.97 -19.77
CA LEU A 22 -19.60 8.91 -18.65
C LEU A 22 -19.67 8.19 -17.31
N THR A 23 -20.48 7.13 -17.19
CA THR A 23 -20.56 6.33 -15.97
C THR A 23 -19.24 5.62 -15.68
N THR A 24 -18.58 5.02 -16.67
CA THR A 24 -17.26 4.41 -16.51
C THR A 24 -16.23 5.42 -16.02
N ILE A 25 -16.12 6.59 -16.65
CA ILE A 25 -15.20 7.65 -16.24
C ILE A 25 -15.50 8.10 -14.80
N SER A 26 -16.78 8.26 -14.46
CA SER A 26 -17.20 8.69 -13.11
C SER A 26 -16.80 7.68 -12.03
N VAL A 27 -17.01 6.39 -12.28
CA VAL A 27 -16.60 5.32 -11.36
C VAL A 27 -15.09 5.29 -11.22
N LEU A 28 -14.34 5.34 -12.32
CA LEU A 28 -12.88 5.35 -12.29
C LEU A 28 -12.32 6.53 -11.48
N TRP A 29 -12.88 7.72 -11.69
CA TRP A 29 -12.49 8.91 -10.95
C TRP A 29 -12.77 8.78 -9.45
N TYR A 30 -13.96 8.30 -9.08
CA TYR A 30 -14.32 8.06 -7.68
C TYR A 30 -13.41 7.01 -7.02
N THR A 31 -13.12 5.90 -7.70
CA THR A 31 -12.19 4.87 -7.21
C THR A 31 -10.80 5.45 -6.97
N GLN A 32 -10.30 6.28 -7.89
CA GLN A 32 -8.97 6.89 -7.73
C GLN A 32 -8.90 7.82 -6.50
N GLN A 33 -9.96 8.60 -6.26
CA GLN A 33 -10.07 9.44 -5.06
C GLN A 33 -10.09 8.62 -3.76
N LEU A 34 -10.88 7.54 -3.75
CA LEU A 34 -10.94 6.63 -2.61
C LEU A 34 -9.57 5.99 -2.33
N VAL A 35 -8.90 5.49 -3.36
CA VAL A 35 -7.55 4.90 -3.25
C VAL A 35 -6.57 5.90 -2.66
N ASN A 36 -6.56 7.15 -3.13
CA ASN A 36 -5.68 8.18 -2.61
C ASN A 36 -5.98 8.50 -1.15
N THR A 37 -7.26 8.57 -0.78
CA THR A 37 -7.69 8.78 0.61
C THR A 37 -7.22 7.65 1.53
N LEU A 38 -7.34 6.40 1.08
CA LEU A 38 -6.89 5.23 1.84
C LEU A 38 -5.37 5.21 2.02
N LYS A 39 -4.59 5.62 1.00
CA LYS A 39 -3.13 5.75 1.13
C LYS A 39 -2.73 6.77 2.19
N VAL A 40 -3.35 7.95 2.17
CA VAL A 40 -3.08 9.01 3.16
C VAL A 40 -3.40 8.51 4.57
N LYS A 41 -4.61 7.97 4.78
CA LYS A 41 -5.01 7.42 6.08
C LYS A 41 -4.10 6.28 6.57
N SER A 42 -3.70 5.38 5.66
CA SER A 42 -2.78 4.29 5.98
C SER A 42 -1.42 4.83 6.42
N THR A 43 -0.91 5.87 5.74
CA THR A 43 0.36 6.52 6.07
C THR A 43 0.30 7.20 7.43
N GLU A 44 -0.75 7.98 7.68
CA GLU A 44 -0.98 8.67 8.97
C GLU A 44 -1.08 7.67 10.13
N PHE A 45 -1.76 6.55 9.91
CA PHE A 45 -1.91 5.50 10.91
C PHE A 45 -0.58 4.84 11.28
N VAL A 46 0.27 4.53 10.29
CA VAL A 46 1.61 3.98 10.52
C VAL A 46 2.49 4.99 11.25
N GLN A 47 2.50 6.25 10.81
CA GLN A 47 3.25 7.32 11.45
C GLN A 47 2.83 7.54 12.90
N PHE A 48 1.53 7.54 13.18
CA PHE A 48 1.02 7.64 14.54
C PHE A 48 1.52 6.49 15.42
N ARG A 49 1.43 5.24 14.96
CA ARG A 49 1.90 4.07 15.70
C ARG A 49 3.39 4.11 16.01
N ILE A 50 4.21 4.53 15.04
CA ILE A 50 5.67 4.65 15.25
C ILE A 50 5.98 5.81 16.19
N LYS A 51 5.27 6.94 16.12
CA LYS A 51 5.46 8.04 17.06
C LYS A 51 5.18 7.62 18.50
N ILE A 52 4.11 6.85 18.73
CA ILE A 52 3.81 6.28 20.06
C ILE A 52 4.93 5.32 20.49
N PHE A 53 5.45 4.49 19.59
CA PHE A 53 6.60 3.63 19.88
C PHE A 53 7.84 4.42 20.31
N GLU A 54 8.24 5.43 19.52
CA GLU A 54 9.40 6.27 19.82
C GLU A 54 9.27 6.97 21.18
N GLN A 55 8.07 7.40 21.55
CA GLN A 55 7.81 7.97 22.87
C GLN A 55 8.04 6.96 23.99
N ASN A 56 7.53 5.73 23.84
CA ASN A 56 7.65 4.68 24.86
C ASN A 56 9.11 4.21 25.06
N ILE A 57 9.90 4.01 24.00
CA ILE A 57 11.29 3.56 24.13
C ILE A 57 12.22 4.62 24.74
N ASN A 58 11.85 5.90 24.64
CA ASN A 58 12.60 7.01 25.23
C ASN A 58 12.07 7.40 26.62
N ASN A 59 10.99 6.77 27.11
CA ASN A 59 10.42 7.02 28.43
C ASN A 59 11.05 6.10 29.48
N PRO A 60 11.80 6.63 30.47
CA PRO A 60 12.53 5.85 31.48
C PRO A 60 11.63 5.19 32.55
N THR A 61 10.32 5.48 32.55
CA THR A 61 9.33 4.96 33.52
C THR A 61 8.40 3.89 32.93
N SER A 62 8.63 3.47 31.69
CA SER A 62 7.80 2.45 31.02
C SER A 62 8.28 1.06 31.43
N ASP A 63 7.58 0.45 32.39
CA ASP A 63 7.65 -1.00 32.64
C ASP A 63 6.90 -1.80 31.55
N VAL A 64 6.38 -1.09 30.54
CA VAL A 64 5.85 -1.68 29.30
C VAL A 64 7.03 -2.21 28.50
N ASP A 65 7.20 -3.52 28.57
CA ASP A 65 8.19 -4.28 27.82
C ASP A 65 8.16 -3.80 26.35
N VAL A 66 9.23 -3.11 25.92
CA VAL A 66 9.39 -2.58 24.56
C VAL A 66 9.12 -3.68 23.52
N ASN A 67 9.41 -4.93 23.89
CA ASN A 67 9.14 -6.12 23.10
C ASN A 67 7.64 -6.43 22.94
N PHE A 68 6.80 -6.17 23.94
CA PHE A 68 5.35 -6.38 23.85
C PHE A 68 4.71 -5.41 22.83
N PHE A 69 5.05 -4.12 22.86
CA PHE A 69 4.54 -3.17 21.87
C PHE A 69 5.07 -3.47 20.46
N PHE A 70 6.35 -3.80 20.32
CA PHE A 70 6.94 -4.20 19.04
C PHE A 70 6.22 -5.44 18.46
N ASN A 71 5.96 -6.46 19.29
CA ASN A 71 5.29 -7.68 18.85
C ASN A 71 3.79 -7.47 18.56
N GLU A 72 3.11 -6.63 19.33
CA GLU A 72 1.66 -6.44 19.19
C GLU A 72 1.28 -5.37 18.16
N VAL A 73 2.10 -4.33 17.97
CA VAL A 73 1.79 -3.19 17.10
C VAL A 73 2.57 -3.23 15.78
N ILE A 74 3.82 -3.71 15.80
CA ILE A 74 4.67 -3.75 14.61
C ILE A 74 4.61 -5.12 13.94
N GLN A 75 4.62 -6.23 14.70
CA GLN A 75 4.50 -7.54 14.08
C GLN A 75 3.07 -7.91 13.68
N LYS A 76 2.01 -7.30 14.20
CA LYS A 76 0.64 -7.53 13.70
C LYS A 76 0.26 -6.60 12.54
N ALA A 77 1.26 -6.05 11.85
CA ALA A 77 1.03 -5.22 10.67
C ALA A 77 0.47 -6.06 9.51
N ASP A 78 -0.72 -5.71 9.06
CA ASP A 78 -1.35 -6.27 7.84
C ASP A 78 -0.81 -5.60 6.55
N TYR A 79 0.36 -4.96 6.62
CA TYR A 79 1.03 -4.27 5.51
C TYR A 79 2.50 -4.68 5.42
N PRO A 80 3.10 -4.68 4.22
CA PRO A 80 4.51 -5.01 4.03
C PRO A 80 5.38 -4.02 4.78
N ILE A 81 6.28 -4.54 5.62
CA ILE A 81 7.18 -3.73 6.44
C ILE A 81 8.59 -4.31 6.40
N ILE A 82 9.58 -3.42 6.31
CA ILE A 82 11.00 -3.77 6.36
C ILE A 82 11.70 -2.79 7.30
N TYR A 83 12.35 -3.33 8.32
CA TYR A 83 13.25 -2.59 9.19
C TYR A 83 14.68 -2.73 8.69
N THR A 84 15.39 -1.61 8.56
CA THR A 84 16.81 -1.57 8.21
C THR A 84 17.63 -0.98 9.34
N ASP A 85 18.92 -1.33 9.37
CA ASP A 85 19.89 -0.59 10.17
C ASP A 85 20.10 0.84 9.63
N SER A 86 20.94 1.63 10.32
CA SER A 86 21.33 2.98 9.91
C SER A 86 22.06 3.03 8.56
N SER A 87 22.60 1.91 8.08
CA SER A 87 23.25 1.77 6.77
C SER A 87 22.28 1.36 5.66
N GLY A 88 20.98 1.21 5.96
CA GLY A 88 19.96 0.81 5.00
C GLY A 88 19.94 -0.69 4.68
N ARG A 89 20.62 -1.53 5.49
CA ARG A 89 20.60 -2.99 5.31
C ARG A 89 19.39 -3.59 6.04
N PRO A 90 18.52 -4.35 5.36
CA PRO A 90 17.39 -5.03 5.99
C PRO A 90 17.84 -5.93 7.15
N GLN A 91 17.22 -5.74 8.31
CA GLN A 91 17.44 -6.53 9.52
C GLN A 91 16.22 -7.41 9.85
N SER A 92 15.01 -6.92 9.52
CA SER A 92 13.77 -7.64 9.74
C SER A 92 12.73 -7.22 8.70
N TRP A 93 11.83 -8.13 8.35
CA TRP A 93 10.77 -7.92 7.40
C TRP A 93 9.54 -8.72 7.78
N LYS A 94 8.37 -8.24 7.35
CA LYS A 94 7.11 -8.95 7.54
C LYS A 94 6.10 -8.58 6.47
N ASN A 95 5.21 -9.52 6.16
CA ASN A 95 4.14 -9.39 5.19
C ASN A 95 4.68 -9.04 3.79
N ILE A 96 5.84 -9.61 3.44
CA ILE A 96 6.47 -9.46 2.13
C ILE A 96 6.05 -10.63 1.24
N ASP A 97 6.33 -11.84 1.71
CA ASP A 97 5.93 -13.09 1.09
C ASP A 97 5.94 -14.18 2.16
N THR A 98 4.87 -14.98 2.22
CA THR A 98 4.68 -16.01 3.26
C THR A 98 5.83 -17.01 3.32
N ARG A 99 6.52 -17.24 2.19
CA ARG A 99 7.69 -18.13 2.10
C ARG A 99 8.92 -17.53 2.75
N ILE A 100 9.12 -16.20 2.68
CA ILE A 100 10.34 -15.55 3.22
C ILE A 100 10.13 -14.94 4.61
N ASP A 101 8.88 -14.63 4.98
CA ASP A 101 8.55 -14.01 6.27
C ASP A 101 8.90 -14.91 7.47
N SER A 102 9.02 -16.22 7.26
CA SER A 102 9.42 -17.19 8.27
C SER A 102 10.91 -17.55 8.24
N LEU A 103 11.66 -17.04 7.25
CA LEU A 103 13.07 -17.38 7.06
C LEU A 103 13.99 -16.44 7.83
N THR A 104 14.96 -17.01 8.53
CA THR A 104 16.05 -16.25 9.16
C THR A 104 17.21 -16.01 8.20
N ILE A 105 17.38 -16.89 7.21
CA ILE A 105 18.46 -16.83 6.21
C ILE A 105 17.83 -16.87 4.82
N LEU A 106 18.08 -15.82 4.04
CA LEU A 106 17.59 -15.72 2.66
C LEU A 106 18.63 -16.26 1.69
N ASN A 107 18.17 -17.07 0.73
CA ASN A 107 18.99 -17.38 -0.44
C ASN A 107 19.10 -16.15 -1.36
N ARG A 108 19.88 -16.26 -2.43
CA ARG A 108 20.10 -15.14 -3.37
C ARG A 108 18.81 -14.64 -4.02
N GLN A 109 17.88 -15.52 -4.39
CA GLN A 109 16.63 -15.14 -5.04
C GLN A 109 15.71 -14.41 -4.07
N ASP A 110 15.64 -14.89 -2.83
CA ASP A 110 14.78 -14.31 -1.79
C ASP A 110 15.31 -12.96 -1.31
N SER A 111 16.64 -12.81 -1.27
CA SER A 111 17.28 -11.52 -1.04
C SER A 111 16.95 -10.51 -2.14
N LEU A 112 16.92 -10.93 -3.41
CA LEU A 112 16.51 -10.07 -4.52
C LEU A 112 15.04 -9.64 -4.41
N LEU A 113 14.16 -10.57 -4.03
CA LEU A 113 12.75 -10.26 -3.76
C LEU A 113 12.63 -9.19 -2.67
N LEU A 114 13.30 -9.38 -1.53
CA LEU A 114 13.27 -8.43 -0.42
C LEU A 114 13.79 -7.04 -0.82
N VAL A 115 14.91 -6.99 -1.56
CA VAL A 115 15.49 -5.73 -2.05
C VAL A 115 14.56 -5.03 -3.04
N ASN A 116 13.89 -5.79 -3.91
CA ASN A 116 12.91 -5.21 -4.84
C ASN A 116 11.70 -4.66 -4.10
N THR A 117 11.17 -5.39 -3.11
CA THR A 117 10.06 -4.90 -2.29
C THR A 117 10.48 -3.65 -1.50
N LEU A 118 11.69 -3.62 -0.93
CA LEU A 118 12.24 -2.45 -0.25
C LEU A 118 12.25 -1.23 -1.17
N LYS A 119 12.76 -1.37 -2.41
CA LYS A 119 12.76 -0.28 -3.39
C LYS A 119 11.35 0.18 -3.75
N GLN A 120 10.43 -0.77 -3.91
CA GLN A 120 9.03 -0.46 -4.20
C GLN A 120 8.41 0.39 -3.07
N ILE A 121 8.44 -0.11 -1.84
CA ILE A 121 7.80 0.58 -0.70
C ILE A 121 8.50 1.91 -0.37
N ALA A 122 9.82 2.01 -0.59
CA ALA A 122 10.56 3.26 -0.45
C ALA A 122 10.14 4.32 -1.49
N GLY A 123 9.69 3.90 -2.68
CA GLY A 123 9.13 4.79 -3.69
C GLY A 123 7.67 5.21 -3.39
N GLU A 124 6.96 4.44 -2.57
CA GLU A 124 5.57 4.70 -2.21
C GLU A 124 5.44 5.62 -1.00
N ASN A 125 6.21 5.35 0.05
CA ASN A 125 6.16 6.09 1.30
C ASN A 125 7.58 6.45 1.77
N LYS A 126 7.72 7.63 2.38
CA LYS A 126 8.99 8.04 2.98
C LYS A 126 9.30 7.14 4.19
N PRO A 127 10.53 6.61 4.30
CA PRO A 127 10.91 5.80 5.45
C PRO A 127 10.87 6.63 6.73
N ILE A 128 10.47 5.99 7.83
CA ILE A 128 10.38 6.63 9.14
C ILE A 128 11.63 6.26 9.93
N PRO A 129 12.48 7.23 10.31
CA PRO A 129 13.65 6.95 11.13
C PRO A 129 13.22 6.55 12.53
N ILE A 130 13.89 5.58 13.15
CA ILE A 130 13.73 5.27 14.57
C ILE A 130 14.85 5.93 15.34
N LYS A 131 14.51 6.80 16.30
CA LYS A 131 15.49 7.47 17.14
C LYS A 131 15.45 6.98 18.58
N TYR A 132 16.64 6.67 19.10
CA TYR A 132 16.86 6.42 20.53
C TYR A 132 17.91 7.40 21.04
N GLN A 133 17.57 8.17 22.09
CA GLN A 133 18.48 9.17 22.68
C GLN A 133 19.16 10.07 21.62
N ASN A 134 18.37 10.61 20.68
CA ASN A 134 18.80 11.43 19.55
C ASN A 134 19.69 10.75 18.48
N SER A 135 19.97 9.46 18.59
CA SER A 135 20.69 8.68 17.57
C SER A 135 19.73 7.87 16.72
N VAL A 136 19.92 7.87 15.39
CA VAL A 136 19.12 7.05 14.46
C VAL A 136 19.61 5.61 14.52
N LEU A 137 18.77 4.70 15.01
CA LEU A 137 19.07 3.26 15.05
C LEU A 137 18.88 2.60 13.69
N GLY A 138 17.93 3.11 12.91
CA GLY A 138 17.55 2.52 11.64
C GLY A 138 16.32 3.18 11.04
N TYR A 139 15.76 2.53 10.03
CA TYR A 139 14.62 3.05 9.27
C TYR A 139 13.53 1.99 9.12
N TYR A 140 12.28 2.42 9.31
CA TYR A 140 11.10 1.66 8.93
C TYR A 140 10.65 2.03 7.53
N TYR A 141 10.66 1.04 6.66
CA TYR A 141 10.04 1.08 5.34
C TYR A 141 8.71 0.34 5.43
N TYR A 142 7.65 0.93 4.87
CA TYR A 142 6.30 0.37 4.91
C TYR A 142 5.59 0.64 3.58
N GLY A 143 4.88 -0.37 3.08
CA GLY A 143 3.98 -0.20 1.96
C GLY A 143 2.53 -0.03 2.42
N TYR A 144 1.62 -0.10 1.47
CA TYR A 144 0.19 -0.10 1.77
C TYR A 144 -0.32 -1.52 2.05
N PRO A 145 -1.45 -1.66 2.77
CA PRO A 145 -2.16 -2.93 2.86
C PRO A 145 -2.48 -3.54 1.48
N PRO A 146 -2.48 -4.88 1.34
CA PRO A 146 -2.76 -5.60 0.09
C PRO A 146 -4.02 -5.13 -0.65
N GLU A 147 -5.05 -4.73 0.09
CA GLU A 147 -6.33 -4.26 -0.42
C GLU A 147 -6.18 -2.97 -1.23
N ILE A 148 -5.31 -2.07 -0.79
CA ILE A 148 -5.06 -0.80 -1.50
C ILE A 148 -4.36 -1.07 -2.84
N TYR A 149 -3.47 -2.06 -2.90
CA TYR A 149 -2.86 -2.46 -4.19
C TYR A 149 -3.89 -3.03 -5.15
N LYS A 150 -4.80 -3.90 -4.67
CA LYS A 150 -5.90 -4.45 -5.48
C LYS A 150 -6.83 -3.36 -6.01
N LEU A 151 -7.18 -2.38 -5.17
CA LEU A 151 -8.02 -1.25 -5.59
C LEU A 151 -7.31 -0.32 -6.59
N ARG A 152 -5.98 -0.16 -6.46
CA ARG A 152 -5.17 0.62 -7.40
C ARG A 152 -5.15 0.00 -8.80
N THR A 153 -5.20 -1.32 -8.93
CA THR A 153 -5.16 -2.02 -10.23
C THR A 153 -6.54 -2.22 -10.86
N LEU A 154 -7.63 -2.01 -10.10
CA LEU A 154 -9.01 -2.14 -10.59
C LEU A 154 -9.30 -1.39 -11.91
N PRO A 155 -8.84 -0.14 -12.12
CA PRO A 155 -9.03 0.56 -13.39
C PRO A 155 -8.55 -0.22 -14.62
N PHE A 156 -7.42 -0.91 -14.52
CA PHE A 156 -6.87 -1.68 -15.65
C PHE A 156 -7.76 -2.87 -16.02
N PHE A 157 -8.37 -3.53 -15.03
CA PHE A 157 -9.34 -4.60 -15.27
C PHE A 157 -10.63 -4.08 -15.90
N ILE A 158 -11.12 -2.91 -15.47
CA ILE A 158 -12.32 -2.29 -16.05
C ILE A 158 -12.09 -1.91 -17.50
N ILE A 159 -10.94 -1.29 -17.80
CA ILE A 159 -10.57 -0.93 -19.18
C ILE A 159 -10.40 -2.19 -20.02
N GLY A 160 -9.71 -3.22 -19.51
CA GLY A 160 -9.54 -4.50 -20.20
C GLY A 160 -10.87 -5.20 -20.50
N ALA A 161 -11.77 -5.26 -19.52
CA ALA A 161 -13.10 -5.85 -19.70
C ALA A 161 -14.01 -5.03 -20.62
N GLY A 162 -13.88 -3.70 -20.65
CA GLY A 162 -14.65 -2.84 -21.54
C GLY A 162 -14.17 -2.82 -23.00
N ILE A 163 -12.98 -3.38 -23.27
CA ILE A 163 -12.42 -3.53 -24.63
C ILE A 163 -12.80 -4.89 -25.25
N VAL A 164 -13.30 -5.84 -24.46
CA VAL A 164 -13.80 -7.17 -24.90
C VAL A 164 -15.30 -7.13 -25.15
#